data_AF-B8BF42-F1
#
_entry.id   AF-B8BF42-F1
#
_cell.length_a   1.000
_cell.length_b   1.000
_cell.length_c   1.000
_cell.angle_alpha   90.00
_cell.angle_beta   90.00
_cell.angle_gamma   90.00
#
_symmetry.space_group_name_H-M   'P 1'
#
loop_
_entity.id
_entity.type
_entity.pdbx_description
1 polymer ?
#
loop_
_entity_poly.entity_id
_entity_poly.type
_entity_poly.pdbx_seq_one_letter_code
_entity_poly.pdbx_strand_id
1 'polypeptide(L)'
;MGHAAAAAAAAHVPLGAITVDDLLAAGVAGGAAAELHEAVRRAVGARGGDGDAAAVWGELCRAALRPGVPFAVHRMLYYGCFAGFPSATPPAWTPDPEEAVLTNVGRVLEARGREFLGDKYKDPIASFTDFHKLLH
;
A
#
# COMPACT_ATOMS: atom_id res chain seq x y z
N MET A 1 -13.97 20.80 21.93
CA MET A 1 -12.96 21.87 22.07
C MET A 1 -11.61 21.21 22.29
N GLY A 2 -10.67 21.37 21.34
CA GLY A 2 -9.24 20.96 21.38
C GLY A 2 -8.98 19.45 21.35
N HIS A 3 -8.28 18.86 20.37
CA HIS A 3 -6.97 19.23 19.81
C HIS A 3 -6.99 18.91 18.30
N ALA A 4 -6.81 19.87 17.38
CA ALA A 4 -5.54 20.50 17.02
C ALA A 4 -4.45 19.50 16.62
N ALA A 5 -4.47 19.09 15.34
CA ALA A 5 -3.30 19.11 14.45
C ALA A 5 -3.71 18.54 13.07
N ALA A 6 -4.45 19.32 12.27
CA ALA A 6 -4.33 19.17 10.82
C ALA A 6 -2.96 19.76 10.46
N ALA A 7 -1.91 18.96 10.69
CA ALA A 7 -0.63 19.20 10.06
C ALA A 7 -0.94 19.28 8.56
N ALA A 8 -0.60 20.41 7.94
CA ALA A 8 -0.69 20.56 6.50
C ALA A 8 -0.04 19.31 5.89
N ALA A 9 -0.85 18.47 5.24
CA ALA A 9 -0.36 17.27 4.60
C ALA A 9 0.74 17.72 3.66
N ALA A 10 1.98 17.34 3.93
CA ALA A 10 3.06 17.58 2.99
C ALA A 10 2.61 16.94 1.68
N ALA A 11 2.34 17.77 0.66
CA ALA A 11 1.85 17.30 -0.61
C ALA A 11 2.81 16.22 -1.12
N HIS A 12 2.31 15.00 -1.27
CA HIS A 12 3.12 13.90 -1.73
C HIS A 12 3.58 14.19 -3.16
N VAL A 13 4.82 13.80 -3.49
CA VAL A 13 5.35 13.97 -4.84
C VAL A 13 4.49 13.13 -5.80
N PRO A 14 3.82 13.75 -6.81
CA PRO A 14 3.01 12.99 -7.77
C PRO A 14 3.87 11.95 -8.50
N LEU A 15 3.28 10.81 -8.87
CA LEU A 15 4.02 9.73 -9.55
C LEU A 15 4.85 10.20 -10.76
N GLY A 16 4.32 11.13 -11.55
CA GLY A 16 5.01 11.65 -12.73
C GLY A 16 6.26 12.50 -12.42
N ALA A 17 6.43 12.94 -11.18
CA ALA A 17 7.57 13.72 -10.72
C ALA A 17 8.66 12.89 -10.02
N ILE A 18 8.41 11.59 -9.78
CA ILE A 18 9.39 10.68 -9.18
C ILE A 18 10.51 10.38 -10.19
N THR A 19 11.75 10.50 -9.74
CA THR A 19 12.97 10.31 -10.56
C THR A 19 13.70 9.01 -10.20
N VAL A 20 14.69 8.63 -11.00
CA VAL A 20 15.59 7.51 -10.68
C VAL A 20 16.38 7.81 -9.40
N ASP A 21 16.80 9.06 -9.18
CA ASP A 21 17.55 9.46 -7.99
C ASP A 21 16.72 9.30 -6.71
N ASP A 22 15.42 9.57 -6.78
CA ASP A 22 14.50 9.30 -5.65
C ASP A 22 14.43 7.81 -5.30
N LEU A 23 14.45 6.94 -6.31
CA LEU A 23 14.46 5.48 -6.13
C LEU A 23 15.79 5.00 -5.54
N LEU A 24 16.92 5.56 -5.99
CA LEU A 24 18.24 5.28 -5.42
C LEU A 24 18.31 5.72 -3.96
N ALA A 25 17.83 6.92 -3.65
CA ALA A 25 17.76 7.45 -2.29
C ALA A 25 16.84 6.60 -1.39
N ALA A 26 15.79 6.02 -1.95
CA ALA A 26 14.89 5.08 -1.26
C ALA A 26 15.46 3.65 -1.12
N GLY A 27 16.70 3.40 -1.59
CA GLY A 27 17.45 2.18 -1.36
C GLY A 27 17.38 1.14 -2.49
N VAL A 28 16.92 1.51 -3.69
CA VAL A 28 16.96 0.62 -4.86
C VAL A 28 18.39 0.56 -5.41
N ALA A 29 18.84 -0.62 -5.82
CA ALA A 29 20.14 -0.77 -6.49
C ALA A 29 20.15 -0.09 -7.88
N GLY A 30 21.32 0.42 -8.30
CA GLY A 30 21.51 1.20 -9.54
C GLY A 30 20.77 0.70 -10.77
N GLY A 31 21.03 -0.54 -11.20
CA GLY A 31 20.38 -1.12 -12.38
C GLY A 31 18.87 -1.34 -12.21
N ALA A 32 18.44 -1.72 -11.01
CA ALA A 32 17.03 -1.95 -10.70
C ALA A 32 16.22 -0.64 -10.62
N ALA A 33 16.86 0.49 -10.29
CA ALA A 33 16.20 1.78 -10.17
C ALA A 33 15.70 2.29 -11.53
N ALA A 34 16.49 2.14 -12.59
CA ALA A 34 16.08 2.51 -13.95
C ALA A 34 14.94 1.62 -14.47
N GLU A 35 15.04 0.30 -14.27
CA GLU A 35 13.99 -0.64 -14.67
C GLU A 35 12.66 -0.36 -13.94
N LEU A 36 12.75 -0.06 -12.64
CA LEU A 36 11.59 0.29 -11.83
C LEU A 36 10.98 1.64 -12.25
N HIS A 37 11.80 2.65 -12.53
CA HIS A 37 11.34 3.95 -13.02
C HIS A 37 10.58 3.81 -14.35
N GLU A 38 11.10 3.02 -15.27
CA GLU A 38 10.43 2.71 -16.54
C GLU A 38 9.12 1.94 -16.34
N ALA A 39 9.07 1.02 -15.38
CA ALA A 39 7.82 0.33 -15.03
C ALA A 39 6.78 1.31 -14.47
N VAL A 40 7.19 2.27 -13.63
CA VAL A 40 6.32 3.33 -13.11
C VAL A 40 5.79 4.21 -14.26
N ARG A 41 6.66 4.67 -15.16
CA ARG A 41 6.24 5.47 -16.32
C ARG A 41 5.23 4.75 -17.20
N ARG A 42 5.43 3.44 -17.44
CA ARG A 42 4.48 2.63 -18.20
C ARG A 42 3.12 2.52 -17.50
N ALA A 43 3.11 2.29 -16.18
CA ALA A 43 1.87 2.20 -15.40
C ALA A 43 1.07 3.50 -15.43
N VAL A 44 1.74 4.66 -15.31
CA VAL A 44 1.10 5.98 -15.42
C VAL A 44 0.60 6.23 -16.84
N GLY A 45 1.43 5.97 -17.86
CA GLY A 45 1.09 6.19 -19.26
C GLY A 45 -0.08 5.35 -19.75
N ALA A 46 -0.21 4.10 -19.27
CA ALA A 46 -1.28 3.19 -19.66
C ALA A 46 -2.67 3.62 -19.17
N ARG A 47 -2.76 4.48 -18.15
CA ARG A 47 -4.04 4.85 -17.52
C ARG A 47 -4.39 6.35 -17.65
N GLY A 48 -3.52 7.16 -18.28
CA GLY A 48 -3.69 8.60 -18.44
C GLY A 48 -3.35 9.38 -17.17
N GLY A 49 -2.87 10.62 -17.30
CA GLY A 49 -2.39 11.45 -16.18
C GLY A 49 -3.43 11.76 -15.09
N ASP A 50 -4.72 11.64 -15.42
CA ASP A 50 -5.88 11.77 -14.52
C ASP A 50 -6.56 10.42 -14.24
N GLY A 51 -5.89 9.31 -14.56
CA GLY A 51 -6.42 7.96 -14.40
C GLY A 51 -6.77 7.64 -12.95
N ASP A 52 -7.75 6.76 -12.77
CA ASP A 52 -8.15 6.23 -11.46
C ASP A 52 -6.90 5.79 -10.67
N ALA A 53 -6.60 6.52 -9.59
CA ALA A 53 -5.43 6.28 -8.74
C ALA A 53 -5.37 4.84 -8.23
N ALA A 54 -6.54 4.21 -7.99
CA ALA A 54 -6.61 2.80 -7.60
C ALA A 54 -6.21 1.88 -8.75
N ALA A 55 -6.57 2.23 -9.99
CA ALA A 55 -6.20 1.48 -11.18
C ALA A 55 -4.69 1.56 -11.48
N VAL A 56 -4.09 2.75 -11.34
CA VAL A 56 -2.63 2.94 -11.45
C VAL A 56 -1.90 2.17 -10.34
N TRP A 57 -2.37 2.28 -9.10
CA TRP A 57 -1.81 1.53 -7.97
C TRP A 57 -1.87 0.02 -8.20
N GLY A 58 -3.02 -0.49 -8.68
CA GLY A 58 -3.19 -1.90 -9.02
C GLY A 58 -2.25 -2.39 -10.13
N GLU A 59 -1.89 -1.53 -11.09
CA GLU A 59 -0.88 -1.85 -12.11
C GLU A 59 0.52 -1.91 -11.50
N LEU A 60 0.88 -0.94 -10.66
CA LEU A 60 2.18 -0.91 -9.97
C LEU A 60 2.39 -2.14 -9.08
N CYS A 61 1.36 -2.56 -8.34
CA CYS A 61 1.38 -3.79 -7.55
C CYS A 61 1.68 -5.04 -8.39
N ARG A 62 1.20 -5.09 -9.64
CA ARG A 62 1.41 -6.24 -10.54
C ARG A 62 2.74 -6.19 -11.27
N ALA A 63 3.13 -5.01 -11.75
CA ALA A 63 4.24 -4.86 -12.70
C ALA A 63 5.57 -4.44 -12.05
N ALA A 64 5.54 -3.75 -10.90
CA ALA A 64 6.69 -3.05 -10.34
C ALA A 64 7.03 -3.45 -8.90
N LEU A 65 6.03 -3.59 -8.03
CA LEU A 65 6.21 -3.80 -6.59
C LEU A 65 6.38 -5.28 -6.24
N ARG A 66 7.61 -5.77 -6.37
CA ARG A 66 8.00 -7.11 -5.92
C ARG A 66 8.42 -7.08 -4.44
N PRO A 67 8.35 -8.21 -3.70
CA PRO A 67 8.78 -8.26 -2.30
C PRO A 67 10.21 -7.80 -2.02
N GLY A 68 11.10 -7.88 -3.03
CA GLY A 68 12.49 -7.41 -2.92
C GLY A 68 12.66 -5.88 -3.07
N VAL A 69 11.61 -5.14 -3.44
CA VAL A 69 11.66 -3.68 -3.51
C VAL A 69 11.62 -3.11 -2.09
N PRO A 70 12.45 -2.12 -1.73
CA PRO A 70 12.41 -1.52 -0.39
C PRO A 70 11.02 -0.97 -0.03
N PHE A 71 10.62 -1.11 1.23
CA PHE A 71 9.32 -0.59 1.70
C PHE A 71 9.19 0.93 1.53
N ALA A 72 10.30 1.67 1.65
CA ALA A 72 10.32 3.11 1.41
C ALA A 72 9.81 3.47 -0.01
N VAL A 73 10.13 2.65 -1.00
CA VAL A 73 9.69 2.80 -2.38
C VAL A 73 8.20 2.47 -2.52
N HIS A 74 7.75 1.37 -1.91
CA HIS A 74 6.32 1.01 -1.89
C HIS A 74 5.47 2.17 -1.38
N ARG A 75 5.90 2.76 -0.27
CA ARG A 75 5.23 3.90 0.36
C ARG A 75 5.28 5.14 -0.53
N MET A 76 6.43 5.47 -1.11
CA MET A 76 6.58 6.61 -2.01
C MET A 76 5.65 6.52 -3.22
N LEU A 77 5.60 5.35 -3.88
CA LEU A 77 4.73 5.15 -5.05
C LEU A 77 3.24 5.18 -4.68
N TYR A 78 2.86 4.57 -3.55
CA TYR A 78 1.48 4.60 -3.06
C TYR A 78 1.02 6.04 -2.84
N TYR A 79 1.77 6.82 -2.06
CA TYR A 79 1.41 8.21 -1.81
C TYR A 79 1.48 9.08 -3.08
N GLY A 80 2.38 8.76 -4.01
CA GLY A 80 2.42 9.41 -5.32
C GLY A 80 1.18 9.15 -6.17
N CYS A 81 0.57 7.95 -6.10
CA CYS A 81 -0.70 7.65 -6.78
C CYS A 81 -1.82 8.55 -6.28
N PHE A 82 -1.82 8.81 -4.96
CA PHE A 82 -2.89 9.53 -4.28
C PHE A 82 -2.47 10.95 -3.87
N ALA A 83 -1.48 11.55 -4.56
CA ALA A 83 -0.99 12.89 -4.23
C ALA A 83 -2.06 13.98 -4.32
N GLY A 84 -3.07 13.79 -5.18
CA GLY A 84 -4.24 14.67 -5.32
C GLY A 84 -5.44 14.28 -4.44
N PHE A 85 -5.30 13.28 -3.57
CA PHE A 85 -6.41 12.83 -2.72
C PHE A 85 -6.74 13.89 -1.66
N PRO A 86 -8.02 14.19 -1.38
CA PRO A 86 -8.41 15.29 -0.49
C PRO A 86 -8.06 15.09 0.99
N SER A 87 -7.48 13.94 1.36
CA SER A 87 -7.08 13.61 2.72
C SER A 87 -5.59 13.28 2.80
N ALA A 88 -4.96 13.66 3.90
CA ALA A 88 -3.57 13.30 4.26
C ALA A 88 -3.39 11.77 4.42
N THR A 89 -4.48 11.06 4.68
CA THR A 89 -4.52 9.60 4.73
C THR A 89 -5.33 9.11 3.54
N PRO A 90 -4.69 8.89 2.38
CA PRO A 90 -5.34 8.27 1.22
C PRO A 90 -5.90 6.89 1.59
N PRO A 91 -6.87 6.38 0.82
CA PRO A 91 -7.63 5.20 1.21
C PRO A 91 -6.69 4.01 1.33
N ALA A 92 -6.47 3.53 2.56
CA ALA A 92 -5.78 2.28 2.79
C ALA A 92 -6.56 1.19 2.06
N TRP A 93 -5.91 0.46 1.15
CA TRP A 93 -6.54 -0.70 0.54
C TRP A 93 -6.84 -1.70 1.66
N THR A 94 -8.13 -1.94 1.88
CA THR A 94 -8.63 -2.99 2.77
C THR A 94 -9.42 -3.92 1.88
N PRO A 95 -9.05 -5.21 1.77
CA PRO A 95 -9.85 -6.16 1.01
C PRO A 95 -11.26 -6.21 1.61
N ASP A 96 -12.26 -6.44 0.77
CA ASP A 96 -13.56 -6.82 1.32
C ASP A 96 -13.48 -8.17 2.06
N PRO A 97 -14.47 -8.53 2.89
CA PRO A 97 -14.40 -9.78 3.66
C PRO A 97 -14.22 -11.04 2.81
N GLU A 98 -14.76 -11.08 1.59
CA GLU A 98 -14.65 -12.23 0.69
C GLU A 98 -13.21 -12.33 0.14
N GLU A 99 -12.65 -11.20 -0.31
CA GLU A 99 -11.26 -11.11 -0.76
C GLU A 99 -10.27 -11.38 0.39
N ALA A 100 -10.57 -10.90 1.59
CA ALA A 100 -9.71 -11.01 2.76
C ALA A 100 -9.42 -12.48 3.11
N VAL A 101 -10.47 -13.31 3.08
CA VAL A 101 -10.38 -14.76 3.32
C VAL A 101 -9.53 -15.47 2.27
N LEU A 102 -9.47 -14.98 1.03
CA LEU A 102 -8.70 -15.59 -0.06
C LEU A 102 -7.20 -15.26 -0.01
N THR A 103 -6.82 -14.20 0.70
CA THR A 103 -5.41 -13.86 0.90
C THR A 103 -4.66 -15.00 1.61
N ASN A 104 -3.33 -15.08 1.44
CA ASN A 104 -2.54 -16.09 2.16
C ASN A 104 -2.68 -15.93 3.68
N VAL A 105 -2.74 -14.69 4.17
CA VAL A 105 -2.96 -14.38 5.60
C VAL A 105 -4.36 -14.82 6.01
N GLY A 106 -5.39 -14.46 5.24
CA GLY A 106 -6.77 -14.86 5.49
C GLY A 106 -6.95 -16.37 5.56
N ARG A 107 -6.38 -17.13 4.63
CA ARG A 107 -6.43 -18.60 4.64
C ARG A 107 -5.78 -19.21 5.88
N VAL A 108 -4.66 -18.65 6.33
CA VAL A 108 -4.01 -19.11 7.58
C VAL A 108 -4.87 -18.77 8.80
N LEU A 109 -5.45 -17.58 8.84
CA LEU A 109 -6.31 -17.14 9.93
C LEU A 109 -7.63 -17.93 9.97
N GLU A 110 -8.21 -18.28 8.83
CA GLU A 110 -9.38 -19.17 8.76
C GLU A 110 -9.04 -20.57 9.27
N ALA A 111 -7.91 -21.13 8.83
CA ALA A 111 -7.51 -22.48 9.20
C ALA A 111 -7.17 -22.60 10.70
N ARG A 112 -6.58 -21.56 11.29
CA ARG A 112 -5.92 -21.65 12.61
C ARG A 112 -6.35 -20.60 13.62
N GLY A 113 -7.12 -19.61 13.23
CA GLY A 113 -7.47 -18.47 14.09
C GLY A 113 -8.22 -18.87 15.35
N ARG A 114 -9.04 -19.92 15.26
CA ARG A 114 -9.71 -20.54 16.43
C ARG A 114 -8.73 -21.19 17.41
N GLU A 115 -7.55 -21.64 16.98
CA GLU A 115 -6.52 -22.16 17.90
C GLU A 115 -6.04 -21.06 18.86
N PHE A 116 -6.05 -19.80 18.43
CA PHE A 116 -5.57 -18.66 19.20
C PHE A 116 -6.68 -17.91 19.95
N LEU A 117 -7.82 -17.69 19.28
CA LEU A 117 -8.90 -16.86 19.81
C LEU A 117 -10.13 -17.67 20.27
N GLY A 118 -10.15 -18.98 20.04
CA GLY A 118 -11.30 -19.84 20.36
C GLY A 118 -12.57 -19.34 19.68
N ASP A 119 -13.67 -19.31 20.43
CA ASP A 119 -14.97 -18.85 19.96
C ASP A 119 -15.03 -17.35 19.66
N LYS A 120 -14.01 -16.57 20.07
CA LYS A 120 -13.91 -15.15 19.74
C LYS A 120 -13.47 -14.91 18.30
N TYR A 121 -12.89 -15.92 17.64
CA TYR A 121 -12.56 -15.82 16.23
C TYR A 121 -13.82 -15.69 15.38
N LYS A 122 -13.89 -14.62 14.58
CA LYS A 122 -15.00 -14.37 13.64
C LYS A 122 -14.54 -14.54 12.19
N ASP A 123 -13.68 -13.64 11.75
CA ASP A 123 -13.08 -13.60 10.42
C ASP A 123 -11.71 -12.88 10.50
N PRO A 124 -10.90 -12.87 9.42
CA PRO A 124 -9.55 -12.30 9.44
C PRO A 124 -9.50 -10.80 9.77
N ILE A 125 -10.54 -10.04 9.45
CA ILE A 125 -10.60 -8.58 9.65
C ILE A 125 -11.15 -8.26 11.05
N ALA A 126 -12.34 -8.77 11.38
CA ALA A 126 -13.03 -8.46 12.63
C ALA A 126 -12.26 -8.96 13.86
N SER A 127 -11.43 -10.00 13.70
CA SER A 127 -10.62 -10.56 14.78
C SER A 127 -9.27 -9.85 14.96
N PHE A 128 -8.90 -8.89 14.10
CA PHE A 128 -7.57 -8.25 14.12
C PHE A 128 -7.23 -7.61 15.48
N THR A 129 -8.17 -6.87 16.07
CA THR A 129 -7.97 -6.22 17.38
C THR A 129 -7.73 -7.25 18.48
N ASP A 130 -8.36 -8.42 18.42
CA ASP A 130 -8.17 -9.47 19.42
C ASP A 130 -6.83 -10.19 19.23
N PHE A 131 -6.36 -10.39 18.00
CA PHE A 131 -4.99 -10.82 17.74
C PHE A 131 -3.95 -9.82 18.25
N HIS A 132 -4.17 -8.52 18.04
CA HIS A 132 -3.24 -7.48 18.49
C HIS A 132 -3.07 -7.46 20.01
N LYS A 133 -4.10 -7.82 20.78
CA LYS A 133 -4.03 -7.94 22.24
C LYS A 133 -3.13 -9.09 22.71
N LEU A 134 -2.81 -10.07 21.87
CA LEU A 134 -1.89 -11.17 22.21
C LEU A 134 -0.41 -10.78 22.07
N LEU A 135 -0.13 -9.63 21.44
CA LEU A 135 1.22 -9.14 21.17
C LEU A 135 1.73 -8.16 22.25
N HIS A 136 0.94 -7.92 23.29
CA HIS A 136 1.20 -7.01 24.40
C HIS A 136 0.83 -7.70 25.72
#